data_AF-A0A349EIQ4-F1
#
_entry.id   AF-A0A349EIQ4-F1
#
_cell.length_a   1.000
_cell.length_b   1.000
_cell.length_c   1.000
_cell.angle_alpha   90.00
_cell.angle_beta   90.00
_cell.angle_gamma   90.00
#
_symmetry.space_group_name_H-M   'P 1'
#
loop_
_entity.id
_entity.type
_entity.pdbx_description
1 polymer ?
#
loop_
_entity_poly.entity_id
_entity_poly.type
_entity_poly.pdbx_seq_one_letter_code
_entity_poly.pdbx_strand_id
1 'polypeptide(L)'
;QSYNDFSELVRKFPNSKYAEDARQRIVFLHNNLAQYEVNVANYYLRRGAYVAAVNRVKYVLENYARTPATEGALSIMTEAYVKMEMPQLAAGSLRVLERNYPQSPELPKLNALVKGAG
;
A
#
# COMPACT_ATOMS: atom_id res chain seq x y z
N GLN A 1 14.16 -15.53 -2.76
CA GLN A 1 15.16 -16.34 -2.04
C GLN A 1 15.65 -15.62 -0.79
N SER A 2 16.32 -14.46 -0.93
CA SER A 2 16.91 -13.73 0.22
C SER A 2 15.94 -13.36 1.37
N TYR A 3 14.68 -12.99 1.09
CA TYR A 3 13.70 -12.73 2.15
C TYR A 3 13.40 -13.98 3.00
N ASN A 4 13.26 -15.15 2.37
CA ASN A 4 12.95 -16.39 3.08
C ASN A 4 14.10 -16.79 3.99
N ASP A 5 15.34 -16.60 3.52
CA ASP A 5 16.56 -16.92 4.27
C ASP A 5 16.71 -16.03 5.51
N PHE A 6 16.49 -14.71 5.36
CA PHE A 6 16.51 -13.79 6.51
C PHE A 6 15.35 -14.05 7.47
N SER A 7 14.15 -14.30 6.94
CA SER A 7 12.96 -14.60 7.74
C SER A 7 13.14 -15.88 8.56
N GLU A 8 13.77 -16.91 7.96
CA GLU A 8 14.09 -18.16 8.64
C GLU A 8 15.15 -17.95 9.74
N LEU A 9 16.21 -17.18 9.46
CA LEU A 9 17.24 -16.84 10.45
C LEU A 9 16.64 -16.13 11.66
N VAL A 10 15.81 -15.10 11.45
CA VAL A 10 15.18 -14.34 12.54
C VAL A 10 14.22 -15.23 13.34
N ARG A 11 13.49 -16.13 12.68
CA ARG A 11 12.54 -17.04 13.34
C ARG A 11 13.23 -18.12 14.16
N LYS A 12 14.30 -18.74 13.63
CA LYS A 12 15.01 -19.84 14.29
C LYS A 12 16.04 -19.37 15.31
N PHE A 13 16.65 -18.22 15.08
CA PHE A 13 17.76 -17.70 15.89
C PHE A 13 17.55 -16.22 16.25
N PRO A 14 16.49 -15.88 17.01
CA PRO A 14 16.11 -14.49 17.27
C PRO A 14 17.16 -13.67 18.05
N ASN A 15 17.99 -14.35 18.85
CA ASN A 15 19.07 -13.75 19.65
C ASN A 15 20.45 -13.83 18.97
N SER A 16 20.51 -14.26 17.71
CA SER A 16 21.77 -14.28 16.95
C SER A 16 22.28 -12.86 16.76
N LYS A 17 23.62 -12.70 16.75
CA LYS A 17 24.27 -11.43 16.37
C LYS A 17 23.87 -10.94 14.97
N TYR A 18 23.38 -11.84 14.11
CA TYR A 18 22.92 -11.53 12.76
C TYR A 18 21.41 -11.24 12.66
N ALA A 19 20.65 -11.48 13.73
CA ALA A 19 19.19 -11.36 13.69
C ALA A 19 18.73 -9.91 13.46
N GLU A 20 19.45 -8.93 14.00
CA GLU A 20 19.11 -7.51 13.82
C GLU A 20 19.35 -7.04 12.38
N ASP A 21 20.50 -7.36 11.79
CA ASP A 21 20.79 -7.06 10.38
C ASP A 21 19.77 -7.73 9.44
N ALA A 22 19.44 -9.00 9.72
CA ALA A 22 18.43 -9.72 8.95
C ALA A 22 17.04 -9.07 9.02
N ARG A 23 16.61 -8.59 10.21
CA ARG A 23 15.36 -7.83 10.37
C ARG A 23 15.37 -6.55 9.54
N GLN A 24 16.46 -5.79 9.56
CA GLN A 24 16.58 -4.55 8.78
C GLN A 24 16.53 -4.82 7.27
N ARG A 25 17.19 -5.89 6.80
CA ARG A 25 17.13 -6.32 5.39
C ARG A 25 15.74 -6.75 4.97
N ILE A 26 15.00 -7.46 5.83
CA ILE A 26 13.59 -7.80 5.59
C ILE A 26 12.75 -6.54 5.39
N VAL A 27 12.87 -5.57 6.30
CA VAL A 27 12.14 -4.29 6.20
C VAL A 27 12.47 -3.56 4.90
N PHE A 28 13.76 -3.49 4.55
CA PHE A 28 14.19 -2.88 3.28
C PHE A 28 13.59 -3.57 2.06
N LEU A 29 13.59 -4.91 2.03
CA LEU A 29 13.00 -5.68 0.93
C LEU A 29 11.49 -5.44 0.82
N HIS A 30 10.75 -5.46 1.93
CA HIS A 30 9.32 -5.17 1.95
C HIS A 30 9.03 -3.76 1.45
N ASN A 31 9.78 -2.75 1.90
CA ASN A 31 9.61 -1.37 1.45
C ASN A 31 9.79 -1.26 -0.07
N ASN A 32 10.82 -1.90 -0.64
CA ASN A 32 11.07 -1.86 -2.07
C ASN A 32 9.98 -2.57 -2.89
N LEU A 33 9.54 -3.75 -2.44
CA LEU A 33 8.49 -4.51 -3.12
C LEU A 33 7.16 -3.76 -3.07
N ALA A 34 6.80 -3.18 -1.92
CA ALA A 34 5.60 -2.39 -1.77
C ALA A 34 5.62 -1.14 -2.66
N GLN A 35 6.75 -0.42 -2.70
CA GLN A 35 6.89 0.75 -3.54
C GLN A 35 6.81 0.40 -5.04
N TYR A 36 7.38 -0.73 -5.45
CA TYR A 36 7.28 -1.22 -6.81
C TYR A 36 5.81 -1.46 -7.23
N GLU A 37 5.05 -2.16 -6.40
CA GLU A 37 3.63 -2.43 -6.68
C GLU A 37 2.79 -1.15 -6.72
N VAL A 38 3.05 -0.18 -5.84
CA VAL A 38 2.41 1.16 -5.88
C VAL A 38 2.74 1.90 -7.18
N ASN A 39 3.99 1.85 -7.65
CA ASN A 39 4.38 2.47 -8.91
C ASN A 39 3.65 1.84 -10.12
N VAL A 40 3.54 0.51 -10.13
CA VAL A 40 2.77 -0.22 -11.15
C VAL A 40 1.28 0.11 -11.07
N ALA A 41 0.72 0.21 -9.87
CA ALA A 41 -0.67 0.60 -9.66
C ALA A 41 -0.96 2.01 -10.20
N ASN A 42 -0.07 2.97 -9.93
CA ASN A 42 -0.20 4.34 -10.44
C ASN A 42 -0.13 4.39 -11.96
N TYR A 43 0.74 3.58 -12.57
CA TYR A 43 0.78 3.43 -14.02
C TYR A 43 -0.55 2.93 -14.60
N TYR A 44 -1.16 1.91 -13.99
CA TYR A 44 -2.48 1.42 -14.41
C TYR A 44 -3.59 2.43 -14.19
N LEU A 45 -3.59 3.13 -13.05
CA LEU A 45 -4.56 4.20 -12.73
C LEU A 45 -4.55 5.28 -13.83
N ARG A 46 -3.36 5.78 -14.19
CA ARG A 46 -3.19 6.81 -15.23
C ARG A 46 -3.66 6.36 -16.61
N ARG A 47 -3.67 5.05 -16.88
CA ARG A 47 -4.14 4.46 -18.15
C ARG A 47 -5.61 4.05 -18.14
N GLY A 48 -6.34 4.31 -17.05
CA GLY A 48 -7.75 3.92 -16.94
C GLY A 48 -7.98 2.45 -16.57
N ALA A 49 -6.93 1.69 -16.29
CA ALA A 49 -7.03 0.28 -15.91
C ALA A 49 -7.28 0.14 -14.40
N TYR A 50 -8.42 0.64 -13.93
CA TYR A 50 -8.72 0.82 -12.50
C TYR A 50 -8.76 -0.48 -11.70
N VAL A 51 -9.36 -1.55 -12.25
CA VAL A 51 -9.37 -2.87 -11.61
C VAL A 51 -7.95 -3.41 -11.42
N ALA A 52 -7.08 -3.24 -12.42
CA ALA A 52 -5.67 -3.65 -12.32
C ALA A 52 -4.92 -2.82 -11.27
N ALA A 53 -5.15 -1.51 -11.22
CA ALA A 53 -4.59 -0.64 -10.18
C ALA A 53 -5.02 -1.10 -8.79
N VAL A 54 -6.32 -1.37 -8.57
CA VAL A 54 -6.86 -1.88 -7.30
C VAL A 54 -6.25 -3.22 -6.91
N ASN A 55 -6.10 -4.16 -7.84
CA ASN A 55 -5.49 -5.46 -7.54
C ASN A 55 -4.04 -5.33 -7.07
N ARG A 56 -3.27 -4.40 -7.66
CA ARG A 56 -1.88 -4.11 -7.26
C ARG A 56 -1.82 -3.54 -5.84
N VAL A 57 -2.65 -2.55 -5.52
CA VAL A 57 -2.65 -1.97 -4.17
C VAL A 57 -3.25 -2.89 -3.12
N LYS A 58 -4.21 -3.77 -3.45
CA LYS A 58 -4.67 -4.82 -2.54
C LYS A 58 -3.53 -5.73 -2.10
N TYR A 59 -2.67 -6.15 -3.05
CA TYR A 59 -1.49 -6.95 -2.73
C TYR A 59 -0.57 -6.23 -1.74
N VAL A 60 -0.36 -4.92 -1.90
CA VAL A 60 0.41 -4.10 -0.94
C VAL A 60 -0.24 -4.08 0.44
N LEU A 61 -1.55 -3.86 0.53
CA LEU A 61 -2.26 -3.81 1.81
C LEU A 61 -2.28 -5.17 2.53
N GLU A 62 -2.31 -6.28 1.79
CA GLU A 62 -2.34 -7.63 2.36
C GLU A 62 -0.95 -8.11 2.81
N ASN A 63 0.10 -7.79 2.04
CA ASN A 63 1.43 -8.35 2.24
C ASN A 63 2.42 -7.37 2.88
N TYR A 64 2.19 -6.06 2.72
CA TYR A 64 3.15 -5.00 3.07
C TYR A 64 2.52 -3.84 3.85
N ALA A 65 1.45 -4.10 4.61
CA ALA A 65 0.69 -3.08 5.35
C ALA A 65 1.54 -2.13 6.23
N ARG A 66 2.69 -2.59 6.73
CA ARG A 66 3.59 -1.82 7.61
C ARG A 66 4.62 -0.96 6.88
N THR A 67 4.59 -0.96 5.55
CA THR A 67 5.52 -0.17 4.74
C THR A 67 4.99 1.26 4.55
N PRO A 68 5.87 2.25 4.30
CA PRO A 68 5.44 3.61 3.97
C PRO A 68 4.54 3.69 2.72
N ALA A 69 4.67 2.74 1.79
CA ALA A 69 3.92 2.68 0.54
C ALA A 69 2.39 2.48 0.75
N THR A 70 1.96 2.01 1.91
CA THR A 70 0.55 1.81 2.27
C THR A 70 -0.30 3.08 2.11
N GLU A 71 0.24 4.25 2.42
CA GLU A 71 -0.45 5.54 2.25
C GLU A 71 -0.80 5.81 0.78
N GLY A 72 0.18 5.66 -0.10
CA GLY A 72 0.01 5.82 -1.54
C GLY A 72 -0.91 4.74 -2.13
N ALA A 73 -0.83 3.51 -1.61
CA ALA A 73 -1.70 2.41 -2.02
C ALA A 73 -3.19 2.70 -1.73
N LEU A 74 -3.50 3.21 -0.53
CA LEU A 74 -4.87 3.63 -0.16
C LEU A 74 -5.36 4.82 -0.98
N SER A 75 -4.46 5.77 -1.30
CA SER A 75 -4.79 6.92 -2.15
C SER A 75 -5.18 6.50 -3.56
N ILE A 76 -4.37 5.63 -4.19
CA ILE A 76 -4.67 5.04 -5.51
C ILE A 76 -5.95 4.21 -5.47
N MET A 77 -6.15 3.40 -4.43
CA MET A 77 -7.36 2.59 -4.27
C MET A 77 -8.62 3.47 -4.24
N THR A 78 -8.57 4.57 -3.48
CA THR A 78 -9.67 5.53 -3.36
C THR A 78 -9.98 6.19 -4.70
N GLU A 79 -8.95 6.72 -5.38
CA GLU A 79 -9.14 7.34 -6.69
C GLU A 79 -9.68 6.35 -7.74
N ALA A 80 -9.17 5.11 -7.74
CA ALA A 80 -9.65 4.08 -8.65
C ALA A 80 -11.13 3.73 -8.41
N TYR A 81 -11.57 3.60 -7.14
CA TYR A 81 -12.98 3.33 -6.84
C TYR A 81 -13.90 4.49 -7.24
N VAL A 82 -13.45 5.75 -7.07
CA VAL A 82 -14.19 6.92 -7.59
C VAL A 82 -14.35 6.81 -9.12
N LYS A 83 -13.26 6.50 -9.83
CA LYS A 83 -13.29 6.37 -11.29
C LYS A 83 -14.11 5.19 -11.81
N MET A 84 -14.36 4.18 -10.99
CA MET A 84 -15.23 3.05 -11.28
C MET A 84 -16.68 3.25 -10.82
N GLU A 85 -17.05 4.45 -10.35
CA GLU A 85 -18.39 4.76 -9.83
C GLU A 85 -18.81 3.83 -8.67
N MET A 86 -17.86 3.53 -7.79
CA MET A 86 -18.07 2.68 -6.60
C MET A 86 -18.00 3.51 -5.30
N PRO A 87 -19.00 4.36 -5.01
CA PRO A 87 -18.92 5.37 -3.95
C PRO A 87 -18.74 4.78 -2.55
N GLN A 88 -19.36 3.63 -2.26
CA GLN A 88 -19.23 2.97 -0.96
C GLN A 88 -17.80 2.46 -0.71
N LEU A 89 -17.17 1.90 -1.74
CA LEU A 89 -15.79 1.40 -1.66
C LEU A 89 -14.80 2.56 -1.59
N ALA A 90 -15.03 3.62 -2.36
CA ALA A 90 -14.22 4.84 -2.31
C ALA A 90 -14.28 5.52 -0.93
N ALA A 91 -15.49 5.67 -0.35
CA ALA A 91 -15.65 6.21 0.99
C ALA A 91 -15.02 5.31 2.06
N GLY A 92 -15.11 3.99 1.89
CA GLY A 92 -14.46 3.01 2.75
C GLY A 92 -12.94 3.14 2.76
N SER A 93 -12.31 3.18 1.58
CA SER A 93 -10.85 3.33 1.46
C SER A 93 -10.36 4.69 1.95
N LEU A 94 -11.11 5.77 1.68
CA LEU A 94 -10.79 7.10 2.18
C LEU A 94 -10.81 7.14 3.72
N ARG A 95 -11.82 6.54 4.36
CA ARG A 95 -11.90 6.48 5.83
C ARG A 95 -10.71 5.75 6.45
N VAL A 96 -10.23 4.70 5.80
CA VAL A 96 -9.03 3.97 6.24
C VAL A 96 -7.79 4.84 6.08
N LEU A 97 -7.67 5.59 4.97
CA LEU A 97 -6.58 6.54 4.77
C LEU A 97 -6.60 7.64 5.84
N GLU A 98 -7.74 8.27 6.09
CA GLU A 98 -7.90 9.34 7.11
C GLU A 98 -7.53 8.86 8.51
N ARG A 99 -7.96 7.65 8.88
CA ARG A 99 -7.70 7.09 10.20
C ARG A 99 -6.22 6.80 10.44
N ASN A 100 -5.54 6.27 9.43
CA ASN A 100 -4.16 5.80 9.58
C ASN A 100 -3.12 6.87 9.18
N TYR A 101 -3.49 7.79 8.29
CA TYR A 101 -2.62 8.83 7.72
C TYR A 101 -3.35 10.18 7.70
N PRO A 102 -3.75 10.73 8.86
CA PRO A 102 -4.52 11.97 8.94
C PRO A 102 -3.79 13.20 8.39
N GLN A 103 -2.48 13.12 8.18
CA GLN A 103 -1.64 14.17 7.62
C GLN A 103 -1.27 13.92 6.14
N SER A 104 -1.90 12.93 5.49
CA SER A 104 -1.61 12.63 4.09
C SER A 104 -1.96 13.82 3.19
N PRO A 105 -1.04 14.24 2.30
CA PRO A 105 -1.25 15.39 1.43
C PRO A 105 -2.35 15.14 0.37
N GLU A 106 -2.71 13.88 0.11
CA GLU A 106 -3.76 13.53 -0.86
C GLU A 106 -5.18 13.71 -0.28
N LEU A 107 -5.34 13.82 1.04
CA LEU A 107 -6.65 13.86 1.69
C LEU A 107 -7.58 14.99 1.19
N PRO A 108 -7.14 16.25 1.01
CA PRO A 108 -8.01 17.31 0.52
C PRO A 108 -8.57 17.01 -0.87
N LYS A 109 -7.71 16.51 -1.77
CA LYS A 109 -8.08 16.12 -3.14
C LYS A 109 -9.05 14.94 -3.12
N LEU A 110 -8.72 13.88 -2.40
CA LEU A 110 -9.55 12.66 -2.35
C LEU A 110 -10.90 12.92 -1.69
N ASN A 111 -10.95 13.75 -0.65
CA ASN A 111 -12.21 14.17 -0.04
C ASN A 111 -13.13 14.89 -1.04
N ALA A 112 -12.59 15.82 -1.83
CA ALA A 112 -13.36 16.51 -2.86
C ALA A 112 -13.86 15.53 -3.93
N LEU A 113 -13.01 14.60 -4.38
CA LEU A 113 -13.35 13.58 -5.36
C LEU A 113 -14.47 12.64 -4.88
N VAL A 114 -14.37 12.12 -3.66
CA VAL A 114 -15.37 11.20 -3.11
C VAL A 114 -16.71 11.91 -2.87
N LYS A 115 -16.70 13.15 -2.38
CA LYS A 115 -17.92 13.95 -2.19
C LYS A 115 -18.64 14.28 -3.50
N GLY A 116 -17.89 14.47 -4.60
CA GLY A 116 -18.49 14.74 -5.91
C GLY A 116 -19.01 13.51 -6.64
N ALA A 117 -18.67 12.30 -6.17
CA ALA A 117 -19.06 11.03 -6.79
C ALA A 117 -20.29 10.37 -6.14
N GLY A 118 -20.80 10.93 -5.04
CA GLY A 118 -22.03 10.51 -4.36
C GLY A 118 -23.10 11.59 -4.46
#